data_AF-A0A093S4H0-F1
#
_entry.id   AF-A0A093S4H0-F1
#
_cell.length_a   1.000
_cell.length_b   1.000
_cell.length_c   1.000
_cell.angle_alpha   90.00
_cell.angle_beta   90.00
_cell.angle_gamma   90.00
#
_symmetry.space_group_name_H-M   'P 1'
#
loop_
_entity.id
_entity.type
_entity.pdbx_description
1 polymer ?
#
loop_
_entity_poly.entity_id
_entity_poly.type
_entity_poly.pdbx_seq_one_letter_code
_entity_poly.pdbx_strand_id
1 'polypeptide(L)'
;MEQLIYPEGTENAPGTITANKSVNVANPFNTLGCMIQIEFLIDDEWGVACNGIHEGTVAGQTMGIGANFLDKNTIVIKTGSATITRGGLWDANPWNKGQMNSAKYRLRVIKLT
;
A
#
# COMPACT_ATOMS: atom_id res chain seq x y z
N MET A 1 18.67 1.29 8.12
CA MET A 1 18.25 -0.13 8.22
C MET A 1 16.83 -0.21 7.70
N GLU A 2 16.53 -1.25 6.92
CA GLU A 2 15.19 -1.52 6.38
C GLU A 2 14.46 -2.51 7.28
N GLN A 3 13.13 -2.37 7.39
CA GLN A 3 12.24 -3.33 8.03
C GLN A 3 11.01 -3.63 7.17
N LEU A 4 10.70 -4.91 7.03
CA LEU A 4 9.46 -5.40 6.42
C LEU A 4 8.40 -5.64 7.48
N ILE A 5 7.16 -5.25 7.18
CA ILE A 5 5.98 -5.42 8.03
C ILE A 5 4.92 -6.09 7.17
N TYR A 6 4.26 -7.10 7.72
CA TYR A 6 3.13 -7.79 7.11
C TYR A 6 1.87 -7.45 7.90
N PRO A 7 1.19 -6.33 7.59
CA PRO A 7 0.00 -5.95 8.34
C PRO A 7 -1.03 -7.07 8.26
N GLU A 8 -1.69 -7.37 9.38
CA GLU A 8 -2.79 -8.33 9.43
C GLU A 8 -2.39 -9.76 8.99
N GLY A 9 -1.10 -10.10 9.05
CA GLY A 9 -0.61 -11.42 8.63
C GLY A 9 0.84 -11.71 9.03
N THR A 10 1.50 -12.55 8.24
CA THR A 10 2.90 -12.99 8.43
C THR A 10 3.64 -13.02 7.11
N GLU A 11 4.94 -13.31 7.13
CA GLU A 11 5.72 -13.47 5.90
C GLU A 11 5.21 -14.61 4.99
N ASN A 12 4.90 -15.76 5.57
CA ASN A 12 4.40 -16.93 4.83
C ASN A 12 2.91 -16.82 4.47
N ALA A 13 2.16 -15.98 5.17
CA ALA A 13 0.74 -15.73 4.96
C ALA A 13 0.45 -14.24 5.16
N PRO A 14 0.82 -13.38 4.19
CA PRO A 14 0.62 -11.94 4.30
C PRO A 14 -0.87 -11.60 4.30
N GLY A 15 -1.22 -10.49 4.95
CA GLY A 15 -2.58 -9.97 4.95
C GLY A 15 -3.03 -9.55 3.55
N THR A 16 -4.34 -9.39 3.39
CA THR A 16 -4.98 -8.93 2.16
C THR A 16 -5.60 -7.57 2.38
N ILE A 17 -5.18 -6.56 1.61
CA ILE A 17 -5.84 -5.27 1.60
C ILE A 17 -6.96 -5.27 0.55
N THR A 18 -8.06 -4.59 0.84
CA THR A 18 -9.20 -4.40 -0.07
C THR A 18 -9.49 -2.91 -0.25
N ALA A 19 -10.20 -2.54 -1.30
CA ALA A 19 -10.67 -1.16 -1.50
C ALA A 19 -11.56 -0.68 -0.33
N ASN A 20 -11.65 0.64 -0.16
CA ASN A 20 -12.38 1.32 0.91
C ASN A 20 -11.98 0.88 2.33
N LYS A 21 -10.68 0.73 2.58
CA LYS A 21 -10.09 0.38 3.88
C LYS A 21 -9.14 1.45 4.39
N SER A 22 -9.00 1.46 5.71
CA SER A 22 -7.99 2.20 6.47
C SER A 22 -7.42 1.26 7.52
N VAL A 23 -6.09 1.10 7.54
CA VAL A 23 -5.38 0.22 8.47
C VAL A 23 -4.27 1.02 9.14
N ASN A 24 -4.19 0.95 10.47
CA ASN A 24 -3.09 1.53 11.23
C ASN A 24 -2.10 0.43 11.59
N VAL A 25 -0.82 0.71 11.40
CA VAL A 25 0.27 -0.22 11.72
C VAL A 25 1.35 0.51 12.48
N ALA A 26 2.05 -0.21 13.37
CA ALA A 26 3.15 0.36 14.12
C ALA A 26 4.31 0.73 13.17
N ASN A 27 4.85 1.94 13.33
CA ASN A 27 6.12 2.34 12.73
C ASN A 27 7.26 1.69 13.53
N PRO A 28 8.02 0.78 12.94
CA PRO A 28 9.01 0.02 13.68
C PRO A 28 10.20 0.86 14.18
N PHE A 29 10.45 2.01 13.54
CA PHE A 29 11.59 2.86 13.88
C PHE A 29 11.22 4.03 14.81
N ASN A 30 9.94 4.20 15.14
CA ASN A 30 9.42 5.26 16.03
C ASN A 30 9.92 6.68 15.66
N THR A 31 10.05 6.96 14.36
CA THR A 31 10.53 8.25 13.82
C THR A 31 9.88 8.57 12.47
N LEU A 32 9.74 9.87 12.16
CA LEU A 32 9.28 10.34 10.85
C LEU A 32 10.39 10.30 9.78
N GLY A 33 11.65 10.10 10.18
CA GLY A 33 12.80 9.97 9.28
C GLY A 33 12.84 8.61 8.59
N CYS A 34 11.77 8.26 7.86
CA CYS A 34 11.61 6.97 7.21
C CYS A 34 10.93 7.14 5.84
N MET A 35 11.32 6.30 4.89
CA MET A 35 10.58 6.09 3.65
C MET A 35 9.64 4.89 3.81
N ILE A 36 8.42 4.99 3.30
CA ILE A 36 7.43 3.91 3.32
C ILE A 36 7.15 3.50 1.87
N GLN A 37 7.30 2.20 1.60
CA GLN A 37 6.99 1.58 0.32
C GLN A 37 5.95 0.48 0.54
N ILE A 38 4.81 0.59 -0.16
CA ILE A 38 3.79 -0.46 -0.18
C ILE A 38 4.14 -1.44 -1.29
N GLU A 39 4.08 -2.73 -1.01
CA GLU A 39 4.29 -3.78 -2.00
C GLU A 39 3.08 -4.71 -2.04
N PHE A 40 2.68 -5.13 -3.24
CA PHE A 40 1.67 -6.16 -3.45
C PHE A 40 2.31 -7.46 -3.93
N LEU A 41 1.69 -8.58 -3.59
CA LEU A 41 2.01 -9.90 -4.15
C LEU A 41 0.93 -10.26 -5.15
N ILE A 42 1.29 -10.29 -6.44
CA ILE A 42 0.39 -10.50 -7.57
C ILE A 42 1.08 -11.45 -8.55
N ASP A 43 0.36 -12.48 -8.98
CA ASP A 43 0.92 -13.60 -9.76
C ASP A 43 2.20 -14.18 -9.14
N ASP A 44 2.22 -14.31 -7.80
CA ASP A 44 3.36 -14.77 -7.00
C ASP A 44 4.62 -13.88 -7.09
N GLU A 45 4.50 -12.66 -7.61
CA GLU A 45 5.57 -11.66 -7.67
C GLU A 45 5.29 -10.45 -6.77
N TRP A 46 6.27 -10.12 -5.92
CA TRP A 46 6.24 -8.88 -5.14
C TRP A 46 6.66 -7.70 -6.02
N GLY A 47 5.87 -6.64 -6.01
CA GLY A 47 6.15 -5.41 -6.73
C GLY A 47 5.67 -4.18 -5.97
N VAL A 48 6.25 -3.04 -6.31
CA VAL A 48 5.96 -1.76 -5.64
C VAL A 48 4.65 -1.20 -6.17
N ALA A 49 3.74 -0.87 -5.26
CA ALA A 49 2.54 -0.11 -5.59
C ALA A 49 2.89 1.38 -5.66
N CYS A 50 2.29 2.10 -6.61
CA CYS A 50 2.30 3.56 -6.55
C CYS A 50 1.61 4.02 -5.26
N ASN A 51 2.33 4.82 -4.46
CA ASN A 51 1.82 5.38 -3.22
C ASN A 51 1.05 6.67 -3.52
N GLY A 52 -0.26 6.54 -3.75
CA GLY A 52 -1.16 7.64 -4.08
C GLY A 52 -2.62 7.18 -4.14
N ILE A 53 -3.52 8.04 -3.66
CA ILE A 53 -4.96 7.91 -3.88
C ILE A 53 -5.38 9.05 -4.79
N HIS A 54 -6.04 8.71 -5.89
CA HIS A 54 -6.47 9.65 -6.92
C HIS A 54 -7.99 9.64 -7.04
N GLU A 55 -8.56 10.78 -7.45
CA GLU A 55 -9.97 10.86 -7.80
C GLU A 55 -10.25 10.07 -9.09
N GLY A 56 -11.35 9.31 -9.07
CA GLY A 56 -11.89 8.63 -10.24
C GLY A 56 -12.73 9.57 -11.10
N THR A 57 -13.26 9.05 -12.20
CA THR A 57 -14.14 9.80 -13.11
C THR A 57 -15.59 9.86 -12.64
N VAL A 58 -15.95 9.07 -11.62
CA VAL A 58 -17.27 9.07 -10.99
C VAL A 58 -17.20 9.80 -9.66
N ALA A 59 -18.19 10.64 -9.36
CA ALA A 59 -18.24 11.37 -8.10
C ALA A 59 -18.16 10.41 -6.89
N GLY A 60 -17.27 10.72 -5.94
CA GLY A 60 -17.03 9.90 -4.74
C GLY A 60 -16.20 8.64 -4.98
N GLN A 61 -15.78 8.39 -6.23
CA GLN A 61 -14.86 7.30 -6.55
C GLN A 61 -13.42 7.77 -6.33
N THR A 62 -12.65 7.00 -5.56
CA THR A 62 -11.20 7.15 -5.47
C THR A 62 -10.54 5.81 -5.76
N MET A 63 -9.31 5.88 -6.27
CA MET A 63 -8.53 4.73 -6.73
C MET A 63 -7.11 4.82 -6.20
N GLY A 64 -6.48 3.66 -6.00
CA GLY A 64 -5.09 3.57 -5.57
C GLY A 64 -4.95 3.24 -4.08
N ILE A 65 -3.72 3.37 -3.58
CA ILE A 65 -3.37 3.08 -2.20
C ILE A 65 -2.34 4.10 -1.71
N GLY A 66 -2.53 4.59 -0.49
CA GLY A 66 -1.63 5.53 0.16
C GLY A 66 -1.13 4.97 1.49
N ALA A 67 0.14 5.16 1.81
CA ALA A 67 0.69 4.96 3.15
C ALA A 67 1.48 6.19 3.59
N ASN A 68 1.15 6.70 4.78
CA ASN A 68 1.79 7.87 5.36
C ASN A 68 1.88 7.73 6.88
N PHE A 69 2.74 8.54 7.51
CA PHE A 69 2.76 8.63 8.97
C PHE A 69 1.50 9.34 9.46
N LEU A 70 0.80 8.71 10.41
CA LEU A 70 -0.17 9.40 11.25
C LEU A 70 0.55 10.17 12.36
N ASP A 71 1.56 9.51 12.94
CA ASP A 71 2.49 10.06 13.91
C ASP A 71 3.82 9.28 13.86
N LYS A 72 4.79 9.59 14.72
CA LYS A 72 6.11 8.94 14.70
C LYS A 72 6.06 7.42 14.97
N ASN A 73 5.03 6.94 15.65
CA ASN A 73 4.84 5.53 16.04
C ASN A 73 3.81 4.82 15.14
N THR A 74 3.07 5.54 14.31
CA THR A 74 1.93 4.98 13.56
C THR A 74 2.01 5.34 12.08
N ILE A 75 1.96 4.32 11.23
CA ILE A 75 1.74 4.46 9.79
C ILE A 75 0.27 4.14 9.52
N VAL A 76 -0.40 4.99 8.76
CA VAL A 76 -1.74 4.73 8.24
C VAL A 76 -1.66 4.35 6.78
N ILE A 77 -2.37 3.29 6.43
CA ILE A 77 -2.55 2.79 5.06
C ILE A 77 -4.01 3.03 4.71
N LYS A 78 -4.28 3.71 3.60
CA LYS A 78 -5.62 3.95 3.09
C LYS A 78 -5.71 3.51 1.64
N THR A 79 -6.85 2.99 1.25
CA THR A 79 -7.12 2.65 -0.15
C THR A 79 -8.21 3.55 -0.72
N GLY A 80 -8.20 3.73 -2.04
CA GLY A 80 -9.33 4.31 -2.77
C GLY A 80 -10.64 3.54 -2.51
N SER A 81 -11.76 4.23 -2.70
CA SER A 81 -13.10 3.67 -2.45
C SER A 81 -13.49 2.55 -3.42
N ALA A 82 -12.91 2.51 -4.62
CA ALA A 82 -13.28 1.53 -5.65
C ALA A 82 -12.21 0.48 -5.94
N THR A 83 -10.94 0.87 -6.09
CA THR A 83 -9.85 -0.04 -6.48
C THR A 83 -8.55 0.33 -5.79
N ILE A 84 -7.65 -0.64 -5.60
CA ILE A 84 -6.31 -0.44 -5.03
C ILE A 84 -5.23 -0.24 -6.10
N THR A 85 -5.53 -0.60 -7.35
CA THR A 85 -4.68 -0.33 -8.53
C THR A 85 -5.55 0.07 -9.73
N ARG A 86 -4.94 0.78 -10.70
CA ARG A 86 -5.49 1.02 -12.04
C ARG A 86 -4.72 0.23 -13.10
N GLY A 87 -5.27 0.17 -14.31
CA GLY A 87 -4.64 -0.47 -15.47
C GLY A 87 -3.36 0.22 -15.96
N GLY A 88 -2.46 -0.59 -16.54
CA GLY A 88 -1.05 -0.33 -16.85
C GLY A 88 -0.62 0.98 -17.49
N LEU A 89 -1.48 1.69 -18.22
CA LEU A 89 -1.10 2.95 -18.89
C LEU A 89 -1.15 4.19 -17.98
N TRP A 90 -1.94 4.16 -16.90
CA TRP A 90 -2.18 5.37 -16.09
C TRP A 90 -1.38 5.41 -14.79
N ASP A 91 -1.07 4.25 -14.22
CA ASP A 91 -0.50 4.13 -12.87
C ASP A 91 0.86 3.43 -12.85
N ALA A 92 1.53 3.27 -14.01
CA ALA A 92 2.77 2.51 -14.13
C ALA A 92 2.71 1.13 -13.43
N ASN A 93 1.53 0.49 -13.48
CA ASN A 93 1.26 -0.76 -12.79
C ASN A 93 2.22 -1.85 -13.32
N PRO A 94 3.16 -2.34 -12.48
CA PRO A 94 4.24 -3.22 -12.94
C PRO A 94 3.74 -4.60 -13.35
N TRP A 95 2.59 -5.03 -12.86
CA TRP A 95 1.98 -6.32 -13.19
C TRP A 95 1.13 -6.25 -14.46
N ASN A 96 0.92 -5.05 -15.03
CA ASN A 96 0.03 -4.79 -16.16
C ASN A 96 -1.38 -5.43 -15.99
N LYS A 97 -1.83 -5.55 -14.74
CA LYS A 97 -3.18 -5.99 -14.40
C LYS A 97 -4.13 -4.81 -14.55
N GLY A 98 -5.39 -5.10 -14.84
CA GLY A 98 -6.42 -4.08 -14.85
C GLY A 98 -6.67 -3.48 -13.46
N GLN A 99 -7.87 -2.96 -13.27
CA GLN A 99 -8.33 -2.56 -11.95
C GLN A 99 -8.40 -3.77 -11.02
N MET A 100 -7.81 -3.65 -9.83
CA MET A 100 -7.93 -4.66 -8.77
C MET A 100 -8.52 -4.04 -7.51
N ASN A 101 -9.40 -4.77 -6.86
CA ASN A 101 -10.05 -4.35 -5.61
C ASN A 101 -9.44 -5.00 -4.36
N SER A 102 -8.51 -5.95 -4.54
CA SER A 102 -7.85 -6.66 -3.44
C SER A 102 -6.50 -7.23 -3.88
N ALA A 103 -5.55 -7.31 -2.95
CA ALA A 103 -4.26 -7.99 -3.12
C ALA A 103 -3.63 -8.32 -1.77
N LYS A 104 -2.80 -9.36 -1.74
CA LYS A 104 -1.87 -9.59 -0.62
C LYS A 104 -0.86 -8.45 -0.57
N TYR A 105 -0.49 -7.98 0.62
CA TYR A 105 0.36 -6.81 0.75
C TYR A 105 1.34 -6.85 1.92
N ARG A 106 2.37 -6.02 1.83
CA ARG A 106 3.32 -5.72 2.91
C ARG A 106 3.80 -4.28 2.83
N LEU A 107 4.42 -3.80 3.90
CA LEU A 107 5.13 -2.53 3.92
C LEU A 107 6.62 -2.77 4.07
N ARG A 108 7.40 -2.02 3.30
CA ARG A 108 8.84 -1.84 3.49
C ARG A 108 9.06 -0.44 4.07
N VAL A 109 9.65 -0.38 5.26
CA VAL A 109 9.99 0.87 5.94
C VAL A 109 11.50 1.00 5.97
N ILE A 110 12.04 2.11 5.47
CA ILE A 110 13.49 2.34 5.39
C ILE A 110 13.81 3.56 6.23
N LYS A 111 14.59 3.39 7.31
CA LYS A 111 15.07 4.51 8.11
C LYS A 111 16.07 5.35 7.32
N LEU A 112 15.77 6.63 7.15
CA LEU A 112 16.66 7.63 6.58
C LEU A 112 17.67 8.02 7.66
N THR A 113 18.95 7.97 7.32
CA THR A 113 20.07 8.27 8.22
C THR A 113 20.16 9.75 8.55
#